data_AF-A0AA97CUE9-F1
#
_entry.id   AF-A0AA97CUE9-F1
#
_cell.length_a   1.000
_cell.length_b   1.000
_cell.length_c   1.000
_cell.angle_alpha   90.00
_cell.angle_beta   90.00
_cell.angle_gamma   90.00
#
_symmetry.space_group_name_H-M   'P 1'
#
loop_
_entity.id
_entity.type
_entity.pdbx_description
1 polymer ?
#
loop_
_entity_poly.entity_id
_entity_poly.type
_entity_poly.pdbx_seq_one_letter_code
_entity_poly.pdbx_strand_id
1 'polypeptide(L)'
;MSQLFRLASPADYEYIEEIKLWELSFDKRPVQGVRCEDPVIGAEKYNRGREKFKALASRHKKHWKPNGLTFSELIRWAIECGTPEQCQLVLALYHCTNDDDYQVMGIQLSRSIDNANVSPIIFFTGKNQRLLGDVSMLKQLEEKAG
;
A
#
# COMPACT_ATOMS: atom_id res chain seq x y z
N MET A 1 -13.38 -2.77 13.49
CA MET A 1 -11.97 -3.19 13.39
C MET A 1 -11.88 -4.37 12.44
N SER A 2 -11.71 -4.15 11.13
CA SER A 2 -11.62 -5.26 10.16
C SER A 2 -10.28 -5.97 10.35
N GLN A 3 -10.31 -7.29 10.59
CA GLN A 3 -9.10 -8.11 10.71
C GLN A 3 -8.42 -8.19 9.33
N LEU A 4 -7.45 -7.33 9.07
CA LEU A 4 -6.57 -7.38 7.88
C LEU A 4 -5.76 -8.69 7.74
N PHE A 5 -5.84 -9.60 8.73
CA PHE A 5 -5.06 -10.84 8.77
C PHE A 5 -5.91 -11.99 9.33
N ARG A 6 -6.49 -12.81 8.44
CA ARG A 6 -7.09 -14.11 8.78
C ARG A 6 -6.00 -15.18 8.89
N LEU A 7 -6.04 -15.96 9.97
CA LEU A 7 -5.26 -17.19 10.12
C LEU A 7 -6.08 -18.36 9.56
N ALA A 8 -5.39 -19.40 9.09
CA ALA A 8 -5.99 -20.63 8.61
C ALA A 8 -6.21 -21.61 9.77
N SER A 9 -7.32 -22.34 9.69
CA SER A 9 -7.60 -23.57 10.42
C SER A 9 -7.70 -24.74 9.41
N PRO A 10 -7.59 -26.01 9.85
CA PRO A 10 -7.78 -27.16 8.97
C PRO A 10 -9.15 -27.17 8.26
N ALA A 11 -10.19 -26.64 8.89
CA ALA A 11 -11.54 -26.55 8.34
C ALA A 11 -11.66 -25.56 7.17
N ASP A 12 -10.66 -24.70 6.96
CA ASP A 12 -10.65 -23.74 5.85
C ASP A 12 -10.14 -24.35 4.53
N TYR A 13 -9.72 -25.62 4.54
CA TYR A 13 -9.18 -26.32 3.38
C TYR A 13 -10.24 -27.15 2.66
N GLU A 14 -10.19 -27.09 1.34
CA GLU A 14 -10.99 -27.90 0.42
C GLU A 14 -10.05 -28.82 -0.36
N TYR A 15 -10.43 -30.09 -0.49
CA TYR A 15 -9.64 -31.04 -1.28
C TYR A 15 -9.90 -30.84 -2.77
N ILE A 16 -8.83 -30.67 -3.54
CA ILE A 16 -8.88 -30.48 -4.98
C ILE A 16 -8.38 -31.78 -5.64
N GLU A 17 -9.31 -32.53 -6.21
CA GLU A 17 -9.07 -33.87 -6.77
C GLU A 17 -8.06 -33.82 -7.94
N GLU A 18 -8.13 -32.80 -8.78
CA GLU A 18 -7.31 -32.67 -10.00
C GLU A 18 -5.81 -32.58 -9.69
N ILE A 19 -5.47 -31.98 -8.54
CA ILE A 19 -4.08 -31.80 -8.10
C ILE A 19 -3.73 -32.66 -6.89
N LYS A 20 -4.69 -33.43 -6.37
CA LYS A 20 -4.55 -34.31 -5.20
C LYS A 20 -4.03 -33.59 -3.95
N LEU A 21 -4.39 -32.33 -3.77
CA LEU A 21 -3.93 -31.49 -2.67
C LEU A 21 -5.11 -30.77 -2.03
N TRP A 22 -4.97 -30.45 -0.75
CA TRP A 22 -5.85 -29.54 -0.02
C TRP A 22 -5.46 -28.10 -0.32
N GLU A 23 -6.44 -27.24 -0.57
CA GLU A 23 -6.26 -25.82 -0.85
C GLU A 23 -7.14 -24.96 0.07
N LEU A 24 -6.61 -23.83 0.55
CA LEU A 24 -7.39 -22.86 1.32
C LEU A 24 -8.55 -22.28 0.48
N SER A 25 -9.75 -22.21 1.07
CA SER A 25 -10.94 -21.62 0.46
C SER A 25 -10.84 -20.10 0.25
N PHE A 26 -10.12 -19.40 1.14
CA PHE A 26 -10.11 -17.92 1.18
C PHE A 26 -8.81 -17.27 0.64
N ASP A 27 -7.75 -18.04 0.38
CA ASP A 27 -6.48 -17.53 -0.13
C ASP A 27 -5.92 -18.48 -1.19
N LYS A 28 -5.74 -17.99 -2.42
CA LYS A 28 -5.29 -18.76 -3.59
C LYS A 28 -3.90 -18.36 -4.08
N ARG A 29 -3.20 -17.50 -3.33
CA ARG A 29 -1.87 -17.02 -3.72
C ARG A 29 -0.84 -18.15 -3.63
N PRO A 30 0.26 -18.09 -4.40
CA PRO A 30 1.31 -19.11 -4.37
C PRO A 30 2.23 -18.95 -3.15
N VAL A 31 1.67 -19.02 -1.95
CA VAL A 31 2.40 -18.92 -0.68
C VAL A 31 2.36 -20.24 0.08
N GLN A 32 3.38 -20.48 0.89
CA GLN A 32 3.55 -21.75 1.60
C GLN A 32 2.35 -22.03 2.52
N GLY A 33 1.81 -23.25 2.42
CA GLY A 33 0.66 -23.69 3.20
C GLY A 33 -0.69 -23.45 2.53
N VAL A 34 -0.80 -22.62 1.48
CA VAL A 34 -2.07 -22.46 0.73
C VAL A 34 -2.50 -23.76 0.07
N ARG A 35 -1.54 -24.48 -0.54
CA ARG A 35 -1.71 -25.85 -1.02
C ARG A 35 -0.86 -26.79 -0.17
N CYS A 36 -1.43 -27.91 0.24
CA CYS A 36 -0.75 -28.88 1.11
C CYS A 36 -1.35 -30.28 0.97
N GLU A 37 -0.58 -31.29 1.41
CA GLU A 37 -1.04 -32.68 1.47
C GLU A 37 -1.89 -32.94 2.74
N ASP A 38 -1.66 -32.16 3.79
CA ASP A 38 -2.31 -32.27 5.09
C ASP A 38 -2.75 -30.87 5.57
N PRO A 39 -4.06 -30.62 5.76
CA PRO A 39 -4.61 -29.34 6.24
C PRO A 39 -4.06 -28.86 7.58
N VAL A 40 -3.69 -29.77 8.49
CA VAL A 40 -3.11 -29.42 9.80
C VAL A 40 -1.72 -28.81 9.60
N ILE A 41 -0.87 -29.51 8.84
CA ILE A 41 0.49 -29.05 8.51
C ILE A 41 0.42 -27.79 7.62
N GLY A 42 -0.54 -27.73 6.70
CA GLY A 42 -0.81 -26.58 5.85
C GLY A 42 -1.13 -25.33 6.65
N ALA A 43 -2.09 -25.42 7.58
CA ALA A 43 -2.49 -24.33 8.46
C ALA A 43 -1.31 -23.81 9.30
N GLU A 44 -0.51 -24.71 9.88
CA GLU A 44 0.69 -24.32 10.64
C GLU A 44 1.70 -23.55 9.78
N LYS A 45 2.00 -24.06 8.57
CA LYS A 45 2.95 -23.42 7.64
C LYS A 45 2.44 -22.06 7.18
N TYR A 46 1.16 -21.97 6.80
CA TYR A 46 0.51 -20.74 6.38
C TYR A 46 0.56 -19.71 7.52
N ASN A 47 0.12 -20.08 8.72
CA ASN A 47 0.09 -19.19 9.88
C ASN A 47 1.48 -18.71 10.30
N ARG A 48 2.49 -19.59 10.29
CA ARG A 48 3.88 -19.21 10.54
C ARG A 48 4.39 -18.19 9.52
N GLY A 49 4.03 -18.35 8.24
CA GLY A 49 4.31 -17.37 7.20
C GLY A 49 3.62 -16.03 7.47
N ARG A 50 2.34 -16.06 7.86
CA ARG A 50 1.57 -14.85 8.22
C ARG A 50 2.11 -14.16 9.46
N GLU A 51 2.57 -14.89 10.46
CA GLU A 51 3.21 -14.34 11.66
C GLU A 51 4.58 -13.74 11.36
N LYS A 52 5.40 -14.40 10.55
CA LYS A 52 6.66 -13.82 10.05
C LYS A 52 6.41 -12.54 9.27
N PHE A 53 5.41 -12.54 8.38
CA PHE A 53 5.00 -11.34 7.66
C PHE A 53 4.49 -10.25 8.60
N LYS A 54 3.68 -10.60 9.60
CA LYS A 54 3.20 -9.66 10.64
C LYS A 54 4.37 -9.12 11.47
N ALA A 55 5.35 -9.96 11.81
CA ALA A 55 6.53 -9.58 12.56
C ALA A 55 7.48 -8.71 11.72
N LEU A 56 7.63 -8.97 10.43
CA LEU A 56 8.34 -8.10 9.49
C LEU A 56 7.59 -6.77 9.34
N ALA A 57 6.29 -6.79 9.04
CA ALA A 57 5.46 -5.58 9.00
C ALA A 57 5.51 -4.80 10.33
N SER A 58 5.62 -5.48 11.48
CA SER A 58 5.72 -4.84 12.81
C SER A 58 7.14 -4.38 13.16
N ARG A 59 8.19 -5.04 12.66
CA ARG A 59 9.60 -4.59 12.74
C ARG A 59 9.81 -3.37 11.86
N HIS A 60 9.21 -3.36 10.66
CA HIS A 60 9.07 -2.17 9.85
C HIS A 60 8.23 -1.10 10.56
N LYS A 61 7.20 -1.42 11.36
CA LYS A 61 6.52 -0.40 12.20
C LYS A 61 7.39 0.20 13.33
N LYS A 62 8.46 -0.47 13.77
CA LYS A 62 9.33 0.04 14.86
C LYS A 62 10.50 0.91 14.36
N HIS A 63 10.92 0.77 13.10
CA HIS A 63 11.97 1.61 12.50
C HIS A 63 11.62 2.25 11.15
N TRP A 64 10.42 2.02 10.63
CA TRP A 64 9.85 2.76 9.51
C TRP A 64 8.60 3.51 9.99
N LYS A 65 8.85 4.60 10.71
CA LYS A 65 8.00 5.77 10.54
C LYS A 65 8.47 6.38 9.21
N PRO A 66 7.64 6.54 8.16
CA PRO A 66 7.94 7.61 7.24
C PRO A 66 7.96 8.85 8.13
N ASN A 67 9.13 9.50 8.28
CA ASN A 67 9.25 10.71 9.07
C ASN A 67 8.17 11.69 8.60
N GLY A 68 7.05 11.81 9.32
CA GLY A 68 5.97 12.78 9.06
C GLY A 68 5.80 13.16 7.59
N LEU A 69 5.45 12.20 6.72
CA LEU A 69 5.26 12.46 5.30
C LEU A 69 4.01 11.74 4.79
N THR A 70 2.88 12.36 5.10
CA THR A 70 1.51 12.08 4.65
C THR A 70 1.22 12.76 3.31
N PHE A 71 0.11 12.41 2.65
CA PHE A 71 -0.32 13.14 1.45
C PHE A 71 -0.57 14.63 1.75
N SER A 72 -1.05 14.98 2.94
CA SER A 72 -1.20 16.38 3.37
C SER A 72 0.14 17.11 3.47
N GLU A 73 1.21 16.42 3.87
CA GLU A 73 2.57 16.99 3.89
C GLU A 73 3.17 17.12 2.49
N LEU A 74 2.79 16.25 1.56
CA LEU A 74 3.09 16.41 0.14
C LEU A 74 2.39 17.65 -0.45
N ILE A 75 1.11 17.86 -0.13
CA ILE A 75 0.37 19.08 -0.51
C ILE A 75 1.03 20.31 0.12
N ARG A 76 1.35 20.27 1.42
CA ARG A 76 2.04 21.38 2.11
C ARG A 76 3.37 21.73 1.46
N TRP A 77 4.20 20.72 1.19
CA TRP A 77 5.47 20.91 0.50
C TRP A 77 5.27 21.54 -0.89
N ALA A 78 4.27 21.09 -1.65
CA ALA A 78 3.99 21.65 -2.98
C ALA A 78 3.59 23.13 -2.89
N ILE A 79 2.74 23.49 -1.93
CA ILE A 79 2.35 24.88 -1.65
C ILE A 79 3.56 25.73 -1.23
N GLU A 80 4.41 25.25 -0.33
CA GLU A 80 5.53 26.02 0.22
C GLU A 80 6.70 26.13 -0.77
N CYS A 81 7.06 25.03 -1.44
CA CYS A 81 8.34 24.88 -2.14
C CYS A 81 8.22 24.36 -3.57
N GLY A 82 7.07 23.80 -3.97
CA GLY A 82 6.88 23.21 -5.30
C GLY A 82 6.81 24.26 -6.42
N THR A 83 7.28 23.90 -7.62
CA THR A 83 7.01 24.68 -8.84
C THR A 83 5.56 24.51 -9.29
N PRO A 84 5.03 25.38 -10.18
CA PRO A 84 3.69 25.21 -10.75
C PRO A 84 3.47 23.82 -11.36
N GLU A 85 4.45 23.28 -12.08
CA GLU A 85 4.41 21.96 -12.70
C GLU A 85 4.36 20.84 -11.65
N GLN A 86 5.12 20.98 -10.56
CA GLN A 86 5.09 20.05 -9.44
C GLN A 86 3.74 20.09 -8.70
N CYS A 87 3.13 21.27 -8.57
CA CYS A 87 1.79 21.42 -8.00
C CYS A 87 0.73 20.75 -8.87
N GLN A 88 0.82 20.88 -10.19
CA GLN A 88 -0.04 20.19 -11.15
C GLN A 88 0.07 18.66 -11.03
N LEU A 89 1.29 18.14 -10.87
CA LEU A 89 1.50 16.70 -10.67
C LEU A 89 0.92 16.19 -9.34
N VAL A 90 0.98 16.98 -8.27
CA VAL A 90 0.34 16.65 -6.98
C VAL A 90 -1.19 16.69 -7.09
N LEU A 91 -1.76 17.64 -7.82
CA LEU A 91 -3.20 17.68 -8.13
C LEU A 91 -3.62 16.48 -8.98
N ALA A 92 -2.83 16.12 -9.99
CA ALA A 92 -3.08 14.94 -10.82
C ALA A 92 -3.08 13.65 -9.95
N LEU A 93 -2.14 13.51 -9.02
CA LEU A 93 -2.10 12.41 -8.06
C LEU A 93 -3.34 12.38 -7.15
N TYR A 94 -3.86 13.54 -6.75
CA TYR A 94 -5.08 13.63 -5.95
C TYR A 94 -6.31 13.14 -6.72
N HIS A 95 -6.44 13.53 -8.00
CA HIS A 95 -7.59 13.20 -8.85
C HIS A 95 -7.51 11.81 -9.51
N CYS A 96 -6.36 11.13 -9.51
CA CYS A 96 -6.19 9.83 -10.14
C CYS A 96 -7.17 8.77 -9.59
N THR A 97 -7.99 8.21 -10.48
CA THR A 97 -8.99 7.19 -10.13
C THR A 97 -8.49 5.76 -10.28
N ASN A 98 -7.46 5.53 -11.11
CA ASN A 98 -6.84 4.21 -11.32
C ASN A 98 -5.38 4.17 -10.84
N ASP A 99 -4.85 2.97 -10.69
CA ASP A 99 -3.54 2.71 -10.08
C ASP A 99 -2.40 2.98 -11.05
N ASP A 100 -2.61 2.70 -12.33
CA ASP A 100 -1.58 2.85 -13.36
C ASP A 100 -1.25 4.33 -13.59
N ASP A 101 -2.26 5.18 -13.76
CA ASP A 101 -2.09 6.64 -13.89
C ASP A 101 -1.46 7.23 -12.63
N TYR A 102 -1.86 6.74 -11.46
CA TYR A 102 -1.28 7.18 -10.18
C TYR A 102 0.22 6.86 -10.11
N GLN A 103 0.63 5.67 -10.58
CA GLN A 103 2.05 5.32 -10.64
C GLN A 103 2.80 6.17 -11.67
N VAL A 104 2.24 6.41 -12.85
CA VAL A 104 2.88 7.23 -13.89
C VAL A 104 3.09 8.66 -13.40
N MET A 105 2.06 9.30 -12.83
CA MET A 105 2.16 10.64 -12.24
C MET A 105 3.14 10.66 -11.07
N GLY A 106 3.16 9.60 -10.28
CA GLY A 106 4.08 9.43 -9.17
C GLY A 106 5.55 9.38 -9.58
N ILE A 107 5.84 8.65 -10.67
CA ILE A 107 7.17 8.57 -11.26
C ILE A 107 7.58 9.93 -11.81
N GLN A 108 6.70 10.63 -12.51
CA GLN A 108 6.97 11.98 -13.04
C GLN A 108 7.29 12.96 -11.92
N LEU A 109 6.48 12.99 -10.85
CA LEU A 109 6.74 13.84 -9.69
C LEU A 109 8.06 13.48 -9.02
N SER A 110 8.36 12.19 -8.81
CA SER A 110 9.62 11.75 -8.21
C SER A 110 10.87 12.13 -9.02
N ARG A 111 10.76 12.17 -10.35
CA ARG A 111 11.85 12.60 -11.24
C ARG A 111 12.04 14.11 -11.23
N SER A 112 10.98 14.86 -10.96
CA SER A 112 11.00 16.32 -10.89
C SER A 112 11.53 16.85 -9.55
N ILE A 113 11.70 16.00 -8.54
CA ILE A 113 12.10 16.39 -7.19
C ILE A 113 13.42 15.71 -6.84
N ASP A 114 14.45 16.49 -6.52
CA ASP A 114 15.73 16.00 -6.01
C ASP A 114 15.65 15.64 -4.50
N ASN A 115 14.56 14.98 -4.09
CA ASN A 115 14.26 14.65 -2.70
C ASN A 115 13.82 13.19 -2.60
N ALA A 116 14.73 12.35 -2.12
CA ALA A 116 14.55 10.91 -1.93
C ALA A 116 13.36 10.54 -1.01
N ASN A 117 12.80 11.50 -0.28
CA ASN A 117 11.69 11.29 0.66
C ASN A 117 10.29 11.40 0.03
N VAL A 118 10.17 11.84 -1.23
CA VAL A 118 8.85 12.00 -1.88
C VAL A 118 8.35 10.71 -2.53
N SER A 119 9.25 9.88 -3.07
CA SER A 119 8.91 8.58 -3.64
C SER A 119 8.19 7.66 -2.65
N PRO A 120 8.61 7.57 -1.36
CA PRO A 120 7.91 6.75 -0.40
C PRO A 120 6.45 7.19 -0.13
N ILE A 121 6.16 8.49 -0.18
CA ILE A 121 4.81 9.03 0.05
C ILE A 121 3.91 8.64 -1.10
N ILE A 122 4.38 8.86 -2.32
CA ILE A 122 3.66 8.55 -3.55
C ILE A 122 3.37 7.04 -3.60
N PHE A 123 4.38 6.19 -3.44
CA PHE A 123 4.22 4.76 -3.73
C PHE A 123 3.71 3.90 -2.55
N PHE A 124 3.81 4.35 -1.28
CA PHE A 124 3.42 3.53 -0.13
C PHE A 124 2.27 4.07 0.73
N THR A 125 2.03 5.39 0.78
CA THR A 125 1.03 5.97 1.70
C THR A 125 -0.02 6.87 1.03
N GLY A 126 0.32 7.47 -0.11
CA GLY A 126 -0.42 8.58 -0.70
C GLY A 126 -1.80 8.21 -1.22
N LYS A 127 -1.94 7.06 -1.91
CA LYS A 127 -3.22 6.69 -2.55
C LYS A 127 -4.38 6.54 -1.56
N ASN A 128 -4.14 5.88 -0.42
CA ASN A 128 -5.16 5.64 0.60
C ASN A 128 -5.36 6.85 1.53
N GLN A 129 -4.38 7.76 1.62
CA GLN A 129 -4.44 8.95 2.48
C GLN A 129 -4.88 10.21 1.73
N ARG A 130 -4.88 10.23 0.40
CA ARG A 130 -5.22 11.43 -0.40
C ARG A 130 -6.58 12.02 -0.07
N LEU A 131 -7.57 11.17 0.20
CA LEU A 131 -8.95 11.59 0.52
C LEU A 131 -9.14 11.99 1.99
N LEU A 132 -8.10 11.86 2.81
CA LEU A 132 -8.09 12.25 4.23
C LEU A 132 -7.49 13.66 4.42
N GLY A 133 -7.04 14.30 3.34
CA GLY A 133 -6.45 15.64 3.36
C GLY A 133 -7.47 16.75 3.58
N ASP A 134 -7.00 17.89 4.10
CA ASP A 134 -7.81 19.08 4.32
C ASP A 134 -8.13 19.77 2.99
N VAL A 135 -9.43 19.91 2.69
CA VAL A 135 -9.95 20.51 1.45
C VAL A 135 -9.47 21.96 1.27
N SER A 136 -9.18 22.68 2.37
CA SER A 136 -8.67 24.05 2.32
C SER A 136 -7.27 24.16 1.70
N MET A 137 -6.46 23.10 1.75
CA MET A 137 -5.13 23.05 1.17
C MET A 137 -5.17 22.78 -0.34
N LEU A 138 -6.20 22.10 -0.84
CA LEU A 138 -6.36 21.85 -2.27
C LEU A 138 -6.58 23.14 -3.05
N LYS A 139 -7.38 24.06 -2.51
CA LYS A 139 -7.62 25.37 -3.14
C LYS A 139 -6.33 26.18 -3.31
N GLN A 140 -5.46 26.18 -2.30
CA GLN A 140 -4.16 26.86 -2.35
C GLN A 140 -3.20 26.20 -3.34
N LEU A 141 -3.29 24.87 -3.48
CA LEU A 141 -2.51 24.13 -4.46
C LEU A 141 -2.99 24.41 -5.90
N GLU A 142 -4.31 24.51 -6.11
CA GLU A 142 -4.93 24.91 -7.38
C GLU A 142 -4.51 26.32 -7.80
N GLU A 143 -4.52 27.28 -6.86
CA GLU A 143 -4.09 28.67 -7.09
C GLU A 143 -2.61 28.80 -7.47
N LYS A 144 -1.76 27.87 -7.04
CA LYS A 144 -0.32 27.85 -7.38
C LYS A 144 -0.02 27.06 -8.66
N ALA A 145 -0.90 26.13 -9.01
CA ALA A 145 -0.79 25.31 -10.21
C ALA A 145 -1.27 26.03 -11.49
N GLY A 146 -1.97 27.16 -11.37
CA GLY A 146 -2.55 27.96 -12.45
C GLY A 146 -2.15 29.43 -12.39
#